data_AF-A0AAN7VS59-F1
#
_entry.id   AF-A0AAN7VS59-F1
#
_cell.length_a   1.000
_cell.length_b   1.000
_cell.length_c   1.000
_cell.angle_alpha   90.00
_cell.angle_beta   90.00
_cell.angle_gamma   90.00
#
_symmetry.space_group_name_H-M   'P 1'
#
loop_
_entity.id
_entity.type
_entity.pdbx_description
1 polymer ?
#
loop_
_entity_poly.entity_id
_entity_poly.type
_entity_poly.pdbx_seq_one_letter_code
_entity_poly.pdbx_strand_id
1 'polypeptide(L)'
;MEPTNPGTSANTMFVFRKDLIDIMRRSEAKGFDQQFQFMVEELKKRTNCNESDDINLKIKMSKFKSEFRSRWRKACRIDEKFKKTNKDWLETSLSFPLFSKRVSENKRGRPSIPFDLCSERTKRLKSKELCGSTLHLYYHMLLV
;
A
#
# COMPACT_ATOMS: atom_id res chain seq x y z
N MET A 1 2.43 -27.88 -24.77
CA MET A 1 2.54 -27.90 -23.29
C MET A 1 3.35 -26.68 -22.90
N GLU A 2 2.69 -25.65 -22.35
CA GLU A 2 3.38 -24.45 -21.87
C GLU A 2 3.74 -24.60 -20.39
N PRO A 3 4.92 -24.13 -19.94
CA PRO A 3 5.30 -24.21 -18.54
C PRO A 3 4.55 -23.15 -17.72
N THR A 4 3.61 -23.60 -16.90
CA THR A 4 3.02 -22.82 -15.80
C THR A 4 4.08 -22.53 -14.74
N ASN A 5 4.51 -21.27 -14.63
CA ASN A 5 5.23 -20.76 -13.47
C ASN A 5 4.25 -20.57 -12.28
N PRO A 6 4.46 -21.21 -11.12
CA PRO A 6 3.70 -20.94 -9.91
C PRO A 6 4.39 -19.81 -9.14
N GLY A 7 4.10 -18.56 -9.50
CA GLY A 7 4.75 -17.40 -8.90
C GLY A 7 3.77 -16.26 -8.64
N THR A 8 3.25 -16.20 -7.41
CA THR A 8 2.60 -15.03 -6.79
C THR A 8 1.23 -14.65 -7.36
N SER A 9 0.16 -15.14 -6.73
CA SER A 9 -1.16 -14.49 -6.82
C SER A 9 -1.04 -13.09 -6.21
N ALA A 10 -0.82 -12.08 -7.05
CA ALA A 10 -0.75 -10.70 -6.64
C ALA A 10 -2.16 -10.22 -6.31
N ASN A 11 -2.51 -10.26 -5.01
CA ASN A 11 -3.70 -9.67 -4.40
C ASN A 11 -3.87 -8.20 -4.87
N THR A 12 -4.55 -8.01 -6.00
CA THR A 12 -4.69 -6.73 -6.70
C THR A 12 -6.15 -6.52 -7.03
N MET A 13 -6.70 -5.40 -6.60
CA MET A 13 -8.04 -4.95 -6.94
C MET A 13 -7.99 -4.10 -8.21
N PHE A 14 -8.88 -4.38 -9.16
CA PHE A 14 -9.09 -3.52 -10.32
C PHE A 14 -10.37 -2.71 -10.13
N VAL A 15 -10.31 -1.40 -10.42
CA VAL A 15 -11.47 -0.51 -10.35
C VAL A 15 -11.55 0.26 -11.66
N PHE A 16 -12.72 0.25 -12.32
CA PHE A 16 -12.91 1.04 -13.53
C PHE A 16 -13.02 2.52 -13.20
N ARG A 17 -12.54 3.37 -14.11
CA ARG A 17 -12.62 4.82 -13.93
C ARG A 17 -14.07 5.33 -13.86
N LYS A 18 -14.99 4.69 -14.59
CA LYS A 18 -16.44 4.98 -14.45
C LYS A 18 -16.93 4.75 -13.01
N ASP A 19 -16.52 3.65 -12.37
CA ASP A 19 -16.96 3.31 -11.02
C ASP A 19 -16.42 4.32 -9.99
N LEU A 20 -15.20 4.83 -10.22
CA LEU A 20 -14.61 5.91 -9.41
C LEU A 20 -15.44 7.19 -9.48
N ILE A 21 -15.89 7.56 -10.68
CA ILE A 21 -16.75 8.72 -10.88
C ILE A 21 -18.11 8.51 -10.23
N ASP A 22 -18.65 7.31 -10.30
CA ASP A 22 -19.92 6.97 -9.64
C ASP A 22 -19.78 6.98 -8.11
N ILE A 23 -18.63 6.57 -7.55
CA ILE A 23 -18.31 6.78 -6.12
C ILE A 23 -18.29 8.27 -5.79
N MET A 24 -17.62 9.10 -6.59
CA MET A 24 -17.57 10.56 -6.36
C MET A 24 -18.97 11.20 -6.37
N ARG A 25 -19.84 10.77 -7.28
CA ARG A 25 -21.22 11.30 -7.41
C ARG A 25 -22.16 10.88 -6.30
N ARG A 26 -21.87 9.78 -5.61
CA ARG A 26 -22.63 9.35 -4.43
C ARG A 26 -22.33 10.19 -3.19
N SER A 27 -21.27 11.01 -3.23
CA SER A 27 -21.00 11.96 -2.15
C SER A 27 -22.06 13.06 -2.12
N GLU A 28 -22.57 13.35 -0.93
CA GLU A 28 -23.46 14.50 -0.69
C GLU A 28 -22.72 15.85 -0.76
N ALA A 29 -21.39 15.82 -0.89
CA ALA A 29 -20.58 17.03 -0.96
C ALA A 29 -20.80 17.81 -2.26
N LYS A 30 -20.92 19.13 -2.15
CA LYS A 30 -21.07 20.04 -3.29
C LYS A 30 -19.74 20.34 -3.99
N GLY A 31 -18.61 20.20 -3.29
CA GLY A 31 -17.29 20.53 -3.80
C GLY A 31 -16.56 19.34 -4.42
N PHE A 32 -16.00 19.50 -5.62
CA PHE A 32 -15.22 18.45 -6.30
C PHE A 32 -14.11 17.87 -5.43
N ASP A 33 -13.38 18.71 -4.69
CA ASP A 33 -12.28 18.24 -3.84
C ASP A 33 -12.78 17.39 -2.67
N GLN A 34 -13.95 17.71 -2.11
CA GLN A 34 -14.60 16.92 -1.06
C GLN A 34 -15.12 15.60 -1.61
N GLN A 35 -15.79 15.61 -2.78
CA GLN A 35 -16.22 14.40 -3.49
C GLN A 35 -15.04 13.48 -3.81
N PHE A 36 -13.91 14.07 -4.19
CA PHE A 36 -12.68 13.34 -4.46
C PHE A 36 -12.10 12.70 -3.21
N GLN A 37 -12.05 13.44 -2.09
CA GLN A 37 -11.60 12.88 -0.81
C GLN A 37 -12.51 11.73 -0.36
N PHE A 38 -13.82 11.89 -0.48
CA PHE A 38 -14.78 10.81 -0.20
C PHE A 38 -14.48 9.55 -1.01
N MET A 39 -14.21 9.69 -2.31
CA MET A 39 -13.84 8.56 -3.16
C MET A 39 -12.53 7.89 -2.73
N VAL A 40 -11.52 8.67 -2.34
CA VAL A 40 -10.24 8.12 -1.84
C VAL A 40 -10.46 7.32 -0.55
N GLU A 41 -11.25 7.84 0.38
CA GLU A 41 -11.58 7.14 1.63
C GLU A 41 -12.35 5.84 1.39
N GLU A 42 -13.31 5.84 0.46
CA GLU A 42 -14.00 4.61 0.04
C GLU A 42 -13.05 3.57 -0.57
N LEU A 43 -12.04 3.99 -1.34
CA LEU A 43 -11.03 3.08 -1.88
C LEU A 43 -10.11 2.52 -0.78
N LYS A 44 -9.73 3.34 0.21
CA LYS A 44 -8.93 2.88 1.35
C LYS A 44 -9.65 1.78 2.12
N LYS A 45 -10.96 1.96 2.38
CA LYS A 45 -11.80 0.93 3.03
C LYS A 45 -11.82 -0.37 2.24
N ARG A 46 -11.99 -0.30 0.91
CA ARG A 46 -12.03 -1.48 0.03
C ARG A 46 -10.69 -2.19 -0.09
N THR A 47 -9.60 -1.45 -0.08
CA THR A 47 -8.24 -1.99 -0.21
C THR A 47 -7.61 -2.38 1.12
N ASN A 48 -8.28 -2.06 2.24
CA ASN A 48 -7.79 -2.22 3.60
C ASN A 48 -6.42 -1.53 3.82
N CYS A 49 -6.22 -0.38 3.16
CA CYS A 49 -4.97 0.37 3.19
C CYS A 49 -4.79 1.10 4.52
N ASN A 50 -3.67 0.86 5.20
CA ASN A 50 -3.25 1.65 6.36
C ASN A 50 -2.61 2.98 5.92
N GLU A 51 -2.64 4.00 6.77
CA GLU A 51 -2.07 5.32 6.47
C GLU A 51 -0.57 5.28 6.12
N SER A 52 0.17 4.31 6.68
CA SER A 52 1.61 4.13 6.47
C SER A 52 1.99 3.61 5.08
N ASP A 53 1.08 2.93 4.38
CA ASP A 53 1.36 2.23 3.11
C ASP A 53 0.71 2.90 1.87
N ASP A 54 0.10 4.08 2.08
CA ASP A 54 -0.80 4.75 1.13
C ASP A 54 -0.09 5.56 0.02
N ILE A 55 1.24 5.51 -0.08
CA ILE A 55 1.98 6.35 -1.05
C ILE A 55 1.57 6.02 -2.50
N ASN A 56 1.46 4.73 -2.83
CA ASN A 56 1.10 4.28 -4.18
C ASN A 56 -0.34 4.67 -4.55
N LEU A 57 -1.27 4.56 -3.60
CA LEU A 57 -2.66 4.96 -3.82
C LEU A 57 -2.74 6.48 -3.98
N LYS A 58 -2.07 7.28 -3.13
CA LYS A 58 -1.99 8.76 -3.28
C LYS A 58 -1.46 9.20 -4.64
N ILE A 59 -0.40 8.57 -5.15
CA ILE A 59 0.18 8.88 -6.47
C ILE A 59 -0.83 8.57 -7.58
N LYS A 60 -1.43 7.37 -7.58
CA LYS A 60 -2.43 6.97 -8.57
C LYS A 60 -3.66 7.87 -8.53
N MET A 61 -4.12 8.22 -7.34
CA MET A 61 -5.26 9.13 -7.12
C MET A 61 -4.94 10.54 -7.60
N SER A 62 -3.76 11.07 -7.31
CA SER A 62 -3.33 12.38 -7.80
C SER A 62 -3.30 12.44 -9.33
N LYS A 63 -2.77 11.39 -9.98
CA LYS A 63 -2.76 11.27 -11.44
C LYS A 63 -4.19 11.21 -12.00
N PHE A 64 -5.04 10.36 -11.44
CA PHE A 64 -6.45 10.25 -11.83
C PHE A 64 -7.18 11.59 -11.67
N LYS A 65 -6.98 12.31 -10.55
CA LYS A 65 -7.57 13.64 -10.30
C LYS A 65 -7.22 14.64 -11.40
N SER A 66 -5.94 14.69 -11.78
CA SER A 66 -5.44 15.59 -12.82
C SER A 66 -6.03 15.25 -14.19
N GLU A 67 -6.01 13.96 -14.56
CA GLU A 67 -6.59 13.47 -15.82
C GLU A 67 -8.09 13.78 -15.91
N PHE A 68 -8.84 13.48 -14.84
CA PHE A 68 -10.26 13.77 -14.75
C PHE A 68 -10.53 15.27 -14.92
N ARG A 69 -9.85 16.14 -14.17
CA ARG A 69 -10.05 17.61 -14.28
C ARG A 69 -9.73 18.14 -15.67
N SER A 70 -8.70 17.61 -16.31
CA SER A 70 -8.34 17.99 -17.68
C SER A 70 -9.45 17.60 -18.67
N ARG A 71 -9.90 16.35 -18.63
CA ARG A 71 -10.95 15.82 -19.51
C ARG A 71 -12.31 16.46 -19.24
N TRP A 72 -12.66 16.70 -17.98
CA TRP A 72 -13.90 17.37 -17.57
C TRP A 72 -13.96 18.81 -18.11
N ARG A 73 -12.84 19.54 -18.05
CA ARG A 73 -12.73 20.88 -18.65
C ARG A 73 -12.87 20.85 -20.17
N LYS A 74 -12.20 19.91 -20.85
CA LYS A 74 -12.32 19.75 -22.33
C LYS A 74 -13.75 19.40 -22.77
N ALA A 75 -14.49 18.69 -21.94
CA ALA A 75 -15.91 18.40 -22.15
C ALA A 75 -16.84 19.57 -21.75
N CYS A 76 -16.31 20.76 -21.48
CA CYS A 76 -17.06 21.93 -21.02
C CYS A 76 -17.90 21.67 -19.76
N ARG A 77 -17.51 20.69 -18.94
CA ARG A 77 -18.24 20.24 -17.75
C ARG A 77 -19.67 19.73 -18.03
N ILE A 78 -19.92 19.24 -19.25
CA ILE A 78 -21.20 18.63 -19.64
C ILE A 78 -21.07 17.11 -19.57
N ASP A 79 -21.96 16.45 -18.82
CA ASP A 79 -21.85 15.02 -18.53
C ASP A 79 -21.93 14.14 -19.79
N GLU A 80 -22.93 14.38 -20.63
CA GLU A 80 -23.13 13.62 -21.87
C GLU A 80 -21.93 13.75 -22.81
N LYS A 81 -21.44 14.98 -22.99
CA LYS A 81 -20.25 15.27 -23.79
C LYS A 81 -19.01 14.58 -23.23
N PHE A 82 -18.86 14.59 -21.91
CA PHE A 82 -17.75 13.92 -21.24
C PHE A 82 -17.78 12.41 -21.44
N LYS A 83 -18.93 11.76 -21.21
CA LYS A 83 -19.13 10.33 -21.41
C LYS A 83 -18.89 9.91 -22.86
N LYS A 84 -19.44 10.66 -23.82
CA LYS A 84 -19.28 10.39 -25.25
C LYS A 84 -17.83 10.52 -25.70
N THR A 85 -17.12 11.56 -25.27
CA THR A 85 -15.76 11.86 -25.74
C THR A 85 -14.68 11.02 -25.05
N ASN A 86 -14.95 10.54 -23.82
CA ASN A 86 -13.97 9.82 -23.00
C ASN A 86 -14.35 8.37 -22.75
N LYS A 87 -15.21 7.77 -23.58
CA LYS A 87 -15.72 6.40 -23.42
C LYS A 87 -14.59 5.40 -23.17
N ASP A 88 -13.60 5.36 -24.07
CA ASP A 88 -12.48 4.42 -23.97
C ASP A 88 -11.68 4.62 -22.67
N TRP A 89 -11.46 5.88 -22.29
CA TRP A 89 -10.79 6.20 -21.03
C TRP A 89 -11.62 5.76 -19.82
N LEU A 90 -12.95 5.88 -19.83
CA LEU A 90 -13.82 5.44 -18.75
C LEU A 90 -13.84 3.91 -18.56
N GLU A 91 -13.66 3.16 -19.64
CA GLU A 91 -13.60 1.71 -19.67
C GLU A 91 -12.23 1.15 -19.22
N THR A 92 -11.20 1.99 -19.10
CA THR A 92 -9.92 1.55 -18.56
C THR A 92 -9.95 1.42 -17.03
N SER A 93 -9.31 0.36 -16.51
CA SER A 93 -9.19 0.10 -15.08
C SER A 93 -7.91 0.69 -14.47
N LEU A 94 -7.96 0.93 -13.16
CA LEU A 94 -6.80 1.18 -12.31
C LEU A 94 -6.61 -0.02 -11.40
N SER A 95 -5.36 -0.45 -11.24
CA SER A 95 -4.99 -1.52 -10.31
C SER A 95 -4.56 -0.95 -8.97
N PHE A 96 -4.96 -1.59 -7.88
CA PHE A 96 -4.57 -1.25 -6.51
C PHE A 96 -4.13 -2.50 -5.78
N PRO A 97 -3.01 -2.46 -5.03
CA PRO A 97 -2.67 -3.57 -4.15
C PRO A 97 -3.76 -3.72 -3.08
N LEU A 98 -4.18 -4.96 -2.82
CA LEU A 98 -4.98 -5.27 -1.64
C LEU A 98 -4.02 -5.46 -0.47
N PHE A 99 -4.13 -4.58 0.51
CA PHE A 99 -3.39 -4.70 1.76
C PHE A 99 -4.13 -5.71 2.63
N SER A 100 -4.02 -6.99 2.27
CA SER A 100 -4.36 -8.06 3.21
C SER A 100 -3.61 -7.76 4.51
N LYS A 101 -4.26 -7.90 5.67
CA LYS A 101 -3.59 -7.95 6.98
C LYS A 101 -2.54 -9.06 6.93
N ARG A 102 -1.38 -8.81 6.35
CA ARG A 102 -0.28 -9.76 6.41
C ARG A 102 0.21 -9.64 7.83
N VAL A 103 -0.06 -10.70 8.57
CA VAL A 103 0.76 -11.17 9.69
C VAL A 103 2.20 -10.77 9.40
N SER A 104 2.78 -10.08 10.38
CA SER A 104 4.16 -9.63 10.52
C SER A 104 5.25 -10.50 9.85
N GLU A 105 5.38 -10.51 8.52
CA GLU A 105 6.40 -11.31 7.86
C GLU A 105 7.01 -10.54 6.69
N ASN A 106 7.91 -9.63 7.06
CA ASN A 106 9.25 -9.46 6.50
C ASN A 106 9.70 -8.05 6.80
N LYS A 107 10.34 -7.90 7.98
CA LYS A 107 11.16 -6.73 8.28
C LYS A 107 12.13 -6.58 7.11
N ARG A 108 11.93 -5.54 6.29
CA ARG A 108 12.89 -5.16 5.25
C ARG A 108 14.22 -4.91 5.95
N GLY A 109 15.20 -5.75 5.64
CA GLY A 109 16.52 -5.75 6.26
C GLY A 109 17.37 -6.90 5.76
N ARG A 110 18.67 -6.85 6.07
CA ARG A 110 19.64 -7.90 5.78
C ARG A 110 19.10 -9.24 6.31
N PRO A 111 19.13 -10.34 5.52
CA PRO A 111 18.77 -11.66 6.00
C PRO A 111 19.50 -11.98 7.30
N SER A 112 18.78 -12.48 8.31
CA SER A 112 19.40 -12.91 9.55
C SER A 112 20.23 -14.16 9.26
N ILE A 113 21.55 -14.02 9.32
CA ILE A 113 22.46 -15.16 9.21
C ILE A 113 22.34 -15.97 10.51
N PRO A 114 22.19 -17.31 10.46
CA PRO A 114 22.27 -18.18 11.63
C PRO A 114 23.53 -17.90 12.46
N PHE A 115 23.45 -18.03 13.79
CA PHE A 115 24.58 -17.71 14.67
C PHE A 115 25.86 -18.47 14.28
N ASP A 116 25.72 -19.73 13.88
CA ASP A 116 26.84 -20.62 13.52
C ASP A 116 27.59 -20.17 12.27
N LEU A 117 26.89 -19.49 11.35
CA LEU A 117 27.44 -18.98 10.10
C LEU A 117 27.91 -17.53 10.19
N CYS A 118 27.83 -16.91 11.37
CA CYS A 118 28.27 -15.54 11.58
C CYS A 118 29.81 -15.46 11.73
N SER A 119 30.40 -14.34 11.33
CA SER A 119 31.78 -14.02 11.68
C SER A 119 31.95 -13.84 13.20
N GLU A 120 33.15 -14.07 13.73
CA GLU A 120 33.45 -13.89 15.17
C GLU A 120 33.09 -12.49 15.69
N ARG A 121 33.29 -11.45 14.88
CA ARG A 121 32.88 -10.08 15.21
C ARG A 121 31.36 -9.96 15.37
N THR A 122 30.60 -10.57 14.46
CA THR A 122 29.13 -10.56 14.51
C THR A 122 28.60 -11.40 15.66
N LYS A 123 29.22 -12.56 15.95
CA LYS A 123 28.88 -13.38 17.11
C LYS A 123 29.05 -12.61 18.41
N ARG A 124 30.19 -11.92 18.62
CA ARG A 124 30.41 -11.06 19.79
C ARG A 124 29.34 -9.99 19.96
N LEU A 125 28.92 -9.35 18.87
CA LEU A 125 27.85 -8.35 18.92
C LEU A 125 26.50 -8.97 19.28
N LYS A 126 26.16 -10.13 18.70
CA LYS A 126 24.93 -10.88 19.01
C LYS A 126 24.91 -11.40 20.46
N SER A 127 26.06 -11.83 20.99
CA SER A 127 26.20 -12.34 22.36
C SER A 127 26.42 -11.24 23.41
N LYS A 128 26.61 -9.98 23.01
CA LYS A 128 26.85 -8.86 23.94
C LYS A 128 25.66 -8.62 24.87
N GLU A 129 24.44 -8.86 24.40
CA GLU A 129 23.22 -8.75 25.22
C GLU A 129 23.15 -9.84 26.30
N LEU A 130 23.71 -11.02 26.05
CA LEU A 130 23.78 -12.12 27.02
C LEU A 130 24.89 -11.90 28.07
N CYS A 131 25.93 -11.16 27.72
CA CYS A 131 27.10 -10.97 28.59
C CYS A 131 26.85 -9.96 29.73
N GLY A 132 25.85 -9.09 29.62
CA GLY A 132 25.48 -8.14 30.67
C GLY A 132 24.76 -8.79 31.86
N SER A 133 23.97 -9.84 31.61
CA SER A 133 23.18 -10.52 32.64
C SER A 133 23.97 -11.57 33.44
N THR A 134 24.96 -12.23 32.82
CA THR A 134 25.78 -13.24 33.52
C THR A 134 26.71 -12.62 34.57
N LEU A 135 27.20 -11.40 34.34
CA LEU A 135 28.01 -10.65 35.31
C LEU A 135 27.20 -10.29 36.57
N HIS A 136 25.91 -9.97 36.43
CA HIS A 136 25.07 -9.60 37.57
C HIS A 136 24.78 -10.79 38.50
N LEU A 137 24.60 -11.99 37.93
CA LEU A 137 24.38 -13.21 38.71
C LEU A 137 25.63 -13.68 39.46
N TYR A 138 26.82 -13.53 38.86
CA TYR A 138 28.08 -13.89 39.52
C TYR A 138 28.41 -12.97 40.71
N TYR A 139 28.12 -11.68 40.60
CA TYR A 139 28.31 -10.73 41.72
C TYR A 139 27.34 -10.96 42.88
N HIS A 140 26.14 -11.50 42.62
CA HIS A 140 25.17 -11.81 43.68
C HIS A 140 25.43 -13.17 44.38
N MET A 141 26.10 -14.11 43.72
CA MET A 141 26.47 -15.40 44.35
C MET A 141 27.77 -15.34 45.18
N LEU A 142 28.57 -14.27 45.05
CA LEU A 142 29.81 -14.08 45.82
C LEU A 142 29.65 -13.13 47.03
N LEU A 143 28.43 -12.64 47.30
CA LEU A 143 28.11 -11.71 48.39
C LEU A 143 26.98 -12.22 49.31
N VAL A 144 26.80 -13.54 49.42
CA VAL A 144 26.02 -14.21 50.49
C VAL A 144 26.93 -15.24 51.13
#